data_AF-A0A952XH43-F1
#
_entry.id   AF-A0A952XH43-F1
#
_cell.length_a   1.000
_cell.length_b   1.000
_cell.length_c   1.000
_cell.angle_alpha   90.00
_cell.angle_beta   90.00
_cell.angle_gamma   90.00
#
_symmetry.space_group_name_H-M   'P 1'
#
loop_
_entity.id
_entity.type
_entity.pdbx_description
1 polymer ?
#
loop_
_entity_poly.entity_id
_entity_poly.type
_entity_poly.pdbx_seq_one_letter_code
_entity_poly.pdbx_strand_id
1 'polypeptide(L)'
;MKVIVGAALAAVLLATPALAQQSGSDALPPPAATQCGAMPETPQLPDGANANRAAMVQANERFTAWVTASQTYLECVRHEADAAAATYQARRDEYNTKRDTLRTAVDSWTAETAEFNSRTTQGPSRTR
;
A
#
# COMPACT_ATOMS: atom_id res chain seq x y z
N MET A 1 36.16 51.67 -9.09
CA MET A 1 35.16 52.42 -8.29
C MET A 1 34.52 51.46 -7.31
N LYS A 2 34.63 51.76 -6.01
CA LYS A 2 33.89 51.07 -4.94
C LYS A 2 32.48 51.63 -4.92
N VAL A 3 31.47 50.79 -4.99
CA VAL A 3 30.08 51.18 -4.67
C VAL A 3 29.53 50.13 -3.72
N ILE A 4 29.28 50.60 -2.50
CA ILE A 4 28.61 49.89 -1.40
C ILE A 4 27.13 50.21 -1.57
N VAL A 5 26.29 49.24 -1.96
CA VAL A 5 24.83 49.30 -1.75
C VAL A 5 24.26 47.88 -1.71
N GLY A 6 23.48 47.59 -0.68
CA GLY A 6 22.49 46.51 -0.68
C GLY A 6 22.67 45.56 0.51
N ALA A 7 21.64 45.20 1.26
CA ALA A 7 20.25 45.57 1.26
C ALA A 7 19.65 45.12 2.62
N ALA A 8 18.51 45.72 2.93
CA ALA A 8 17.65 45.53 4.08
C ALA A 8 17.72 44.16 4.82
N LEU A 9 17.80 44.28 6.15
CA LEU A 9 17.34 43.30 7.13
C LEU A 9 15.89 42.90 6.80
N ALA A 10 15.71 41.70 6.27
CA ALA A 10 14.44 40.99 6.32
C ALA A 10 14.62 39.82 7.27
N ALA A 11 14.14 39.99 8.50
CA ALA A 11 13.95 38.92 9.47
C ALA A 11 12.93 37.92 8.89
N VAL A 12 13.42 36.95 8.12
CA VAL A 12 12.64 35.76 7.80
C VAL A 12 12.86 34.81 8.96
N LEU A 13 11.88 34.81 9.86
CA LEU A 13 11.68 33.74 10.83
C LEU A 13 11.81 32.41 10.08
N LEU A 14 12.90 31.71 10.34
CA LEU A 14 13.15 30.36 9.89
C LEU A 14 12.13 29.46 10.61
N ALA A 15 10.90 29.45 10.12
CA ALA A 15 9.99 28.34 10.32
C ALA A 15 10.54 27.17 9.49
N THR A 16 11.61 26.55 9.99
CA THR A 16 12.03 25.24 9.52
C THR A 16 10.83 24.32 9.72
N PRO A 17 10.26 23.71 8.67
CA PRO A 17 9.35 22.60 8.89
C PRO A 17 10.17 21.56 9.64
N ALA A 18 9.83 21.35 10.90
CA ALA A 18 10.31 20.21 11.65
C ALA A 18 9.87 18.98 10.85
N LEU A 19 10.79 18.42 10.07
CA LEU A 19 10.67 17.07 9.55
C LEU A 19 10.60 16.20 10.79
N ALA A 20 9.38 15.88 11.21
CA ALA A 20 9.12 14.94 12.28
C ALA A 20 9.87 13.66 11.90
N GLN A 21 10.98 13.40 12.58
CA GLN A 21 11.71 12.15 12.46
C GLN A 21 10.77 11.06 12.97
N GLN A 22 10.01 10.47 12.05
CA GLN A 22 9.26 9.24 12.28
C GLN A 22 10.31 8.14 12.52
N SER A 23 10.76 8.05 13.77
CA SER A 23 11.36 6.86 14.33
C SER A 23 10.21 5.87 14.61
N GLY A 24 9.48 5.51 13.56
CA GLY A 24 8.48 4.45 13.60
C GLY A 24 9.20 3.18 13.20
N SER A 25 9.28 2.22 14.12
CA SER A 25 9.67 0.85 13.80
C SER A 25 9.03 0.41 12.49
N ASP A 26 9.78 -0.26 11.61
CA ASP A 26 9.33 -0.92 10.36
C ASP A 26 8.34 -2.08 10.63
N ALA A 27 7.47 -1.95 11.63
CA ALA A 27 6.38 -2.86 11.87
C ALA A 27 5.36 -2.65 10.74
N LEU A 28 5.20 -3.68 9.91
CA LEU A 28 4.10 -3.75 8.97
C LEU A 28 2.79 -3.48 9.73
N PRO A 29 1.89 -2.64 9.17
CA PRO A 29 0.58 -2.45 9.77
C PRO A 29 -0.10 -3.82 9.94
N PRO A 30 -0.81 -4.04 11.06
CA PRO A 30 -1.50 -5.30 11.27
C PRO A 30 -2.49 -5.54 10.11
N PRO A 31 -2.70 -6.80 9.71
CA PRO A 31 -3.69 -7.12 8.68
C PRO A 31 -5.05 -6.57 9.09
N ALA A 32 -5.83 -6.12 8.11
CA ALA A 32 -7.19 -5.67 8.36
C ALA A 32 -7.99 -6.79 9.02
N ALA A 33 -8.81 -6.44 10.02
CA ALA A 33 -9.68 -7.39 10.67
C ALA A 33 -10.71 -7.93 9.65
N THR A 34 -10.95 -9.24 9.69
CA THR A 34 -11.98 -9.89 8.89
C THR A 34 -13.38 -9.45 9.33
N GLN A 35 -14.30 -9.32 8.38
CA GLN A 35 -15.72 -9.07 8.64
C GLN A 35 -16.52 -10.37 8.75
N CYS A 36 -15.89 -11.53 8.53
CA CYS A 36 -16.51 -12.85 8.55
C CYS A 36 -16.86 -13.37 9.96
N GLY A 37 -16.66 -12.56 11.00
CA GLY A 37 -16.80 -12.97 12.40
C GLY A 37 -15.67 -13.89 12.85
N ALA A 38 -15.91 -14.64 13.93
CA ALA A 38 -14.95 -15.63 14.43
C ALA A 38 -15.18 -16.99 13.77
N MET A 39 -14.10 -17.74 13.54
CA MET A 39 -14.19 -19.14 13.12
C MET A 39 -14.93 -19.95 14.20
N PRO A 40 -15.90 -20.80 13.83
CA PRO A 40 -16.58 -21.66 14.79
C PRO A 40 -15.61 -22.57 15.54
N GLU A 41 -15.73 -22.63 16.86
CA GLU A 41 -14.90 -23.50 17.69
C GLU A 41 -15.18 -24.97 17.38
N THR A 42 -14.12 -25.77 17.28
CA THR A 42 -14.22 -27.20 17.04
C THR A 42 -14.92 -27.89 18.21
N PRO A 43 -16.00 -28.66 17.99
CA PRO A 43 -16.69 -29.35 19.05
C PRO A 43 -15.81 -30.47 19.61
N GLN A 44 -15.91 -30.71 20.92
CA GLN A 44 -15.31 -31.87 21.54
C GLN A 44 -16.01 -33.14 21.06
N LEU A 45 -15.23 -34.11 20.60
CA LEU A 45 -15.73 -35.42 20.18
C LEU A 45 -15.63 -36.42 21.32
N PRO A 46 -16.66 -37.26 21.56
CA PRO A 46 -16.58 -38.31 22.55
C PRO A 46 -15.64 -39.43 22.07
N ASP A 47 -15.02 -40.14 23.02
CA ASP A 47 -14.23 -41.33 22.71
C ASP A 47 -15.12 -42.46 22.22
N GLY A 48 -14.99 -42.84 20.95
CA GLY A 48 -15.82 -43.86 20.31
C GLY A 48 -15.74 -45.24 20.95
N ALA A 49 -14.67 -45.55 21.69
CA ALA A 49 -14.55 -46.83 22.41
C ALA A 49 -15.42 -46.90 23.67
N ASN A 50 -15.68 -45.75 24.29
CA ASN A 50 -16.37 -45.63 25.58
C ASN A 50 -17.72 -44.91 25.49
N ALA A 51 -18.03 -44.28 24.35
CA ALA A 51 -19.27 -43.56 24.13
C ALA A 51 -20.45 -44.50 23.86
N ASN A 52 -21.61 -44.17 24.43
CA ASN A 52 -22.86 -44.83 24.05
C ASN A 52 -23.41 -44.28 22.71
N ARG A 53 -24.38 -45.00 22.13
CA ARG A 53 -24.98 -44.63 20.85
C ARG A 53 -25.58 -43.21 20.84
N ALA A 54 -26.26 -42.81 21.90
CA ALA A 54 -26.88 -41.48 21.98
C ALA A 54 -25.82 -40.37 21.97
N ALA A 55 -24.71 -40.55 22.67
CA ALA A 55 -23.59 -39.61 22.67
C ALA A 55 -22.95 -39.48 21.28
N MET A 56 -22.76 -40.60 20.58
CA MET A 56 -22.23 -40.59 19.20
C MET A 56 -23.17 -39.88 18.21
N VAL A 57 -24.49 -40.08 18.33
CA VAL A 57 -25.48 -39.39 17.47
C VAL A 57 -25.45 -37.88 17.72
N GLN A 58 -25.47 -37.44 18.97
CA GLN A 58 -25.38 -36.01 19.30
C GLN A 58 -24.04 -35.40 18.84
N ALA A 59 -22.94 -36.14 18.98
CA ALA A 59 -21.63 -35.68 18.50
C ALA A 59 -21.62 -35.51 16.98
N ASN A 60 -22.25 -36.43 16.23
CA ASN A 60 -22.36 -36.32 14.79
C ASN A 60 -23.18 -35.10 14.35
N GLU A 61 -24.29 -34.80 15.03
CA GLU A 61 -25.09 -33.60 14.77
C GLU A 61 -24.27 -32.32 15.00
N ARG A 62 -23.58 -32.21 16.14
CA ARG A 62 -22.73 -31.05 16.46
C ARG A 62 -21.58 -30.91 15.48
N PHE A 63 -20.92 -32.01 15.12
CA PHE A 63 -19.83 -32.01 14.16
C PHE A 63 -20.30 -31.57 12.78
N THR A 64 -21.44 -32.08 12.31
CA THR A 64 -22.02 -31.69 11.03
C THR A 64 -22.38 -30.20 11.00
N ALA A 65 -22.99 -29.69 12.08
CA ALA A 65 -23.29 -28.26 12.21
C ALA A 65 -22.01 -27.41 12.19
N TRP A 66 -20.97 -27.83 12.92
CA TRP A 66 -19.67 -27.16 12.93
C TRP A 66 -19.00 -27.15 11.55
N VAL A 67 -19.03 -28.27 10.81
CA VAL A 67 -18.47 -28.35 9.46
C VAL A 67 -19.15 -27.35 8.53
N THR A 68 -20.49 -27.31 8.54
CA THR A 68 -21.26 -26.36 7.71
C THR A 68 -20.91 -24.91 8.06
N ALA A 69 -20.92 -24.55 9.35
CA ALA A 69 -20.57 -23.20 9.78
C ALA A 69 -19.12 -22.83 9.43
N SER A 70 -18.19 -23.78 9.55
CA SER A 70 -16.79 -23.58 9.20
C SER A 70 -16.59 -23.37 7.70
N GLN A 71 -17.31 -24.10 6.85
CA GLN A 71 -17.29 -23.88 5.41
C GLN A 71 -17.82 -22.51 5.03
N THR A 72 -18.91 -22.05 5.66
CA THR A 72 -19.43 -20.69 5.46
C THR A 72 -18.41 -19.63 5.85
N TYR A 73 -17.72 -19.81 6.99
CA TYR A 73 -16.65 -18.91 7.41
C TYR A 73 -15.50 -18.87 6.40
N LEU A 74 -15.00 -20.03 5.98
CA LEU A 74 -13.88 -20.12 5.03
C LEU A 74 -14.22 -19.51 3.66
N GLU A 75 -15.45 -19.71 3.18
CA GLU A 75 -15.95 -19.10 1.95
C GLU A 75 -15.97 -17.56 2.05
N CYS A 76 -16.41 -17.03 3.19
CA CYS A 76 -16.38 -15.59 3.44
C CYS A 76 -14.95 -15.04 3.42
N VAL A 77 -14.03 -15.67 4.16
CA VAL A 77 -12.63 -15.23 4.22
C VAL A 77 -11.95 -15.31 2.85
N ARG A 78 -12.30 -16.31 2.03
CA ARG A 78 -11.85 -16.39 0.63
C ARG A 78 -12.31 -15.18 -0.17
N HIS A 79 -13.57 -14.79 -0.08
CA HIS A 79 -14.08 -13.61 -0.77
C HIS A 79 -13.39 -12.31 -0.34
N GLU A 80 -13.10 -12.15 0.95
CA GLU A 80 -12.32 -10.99 1.43
C GLU A 80 -10.91 -10.97 0.86
N ALA A 81 -10.24 -12.13 0.82
CA ALA A 81 -8.91 -12.26 0.23
C ALA A 81 -8.90 -11.93 -1.26
N ASP A 82 -9.91 -12.39 -2.01
CA ASP A 82 -10.06 -12.08 -3.43
C ASP A 82 -10.28 -10.58 -3.67
N ALA A 83 -11.12 -9.94 -2.85
CA ALA A 83 -11.38 -8.50 -2.93
C ALA A 83 -10.11 -7.68 -2.60
N ALA A 84 -9.35 -8.09 -1.60
CA ALA A 84 -8.07 -7.47 -1.26
C ALA A 84 -7.05 -7.63 -2.39
N ALA A 85 -6.97 -8.82 -3.00
CA ALA A 85 -6.12 -9.08 -4.15
C ALA A 85 -6.49 -8.18 -5.33
N ALA A 86 -7.77 -8.05 -5.67
CA ALA A 86 -8.24 -7.16 -6.74
C ALA A 86 -7.84 -5.70 -6.49
N THR A 87 -7.99 -5.23 -5.25
CA THR A 87 -7.58 -3.87 -4.84
C THR A 87 -6.07 -3.67 -5.01
N TYR A 88 -5.27 -4.65 -4.59
CA TYR A 88 -3.82 -4.62 -4.76
C TYR A 88 -3.41 -4.55 -6.23
N GLN A 89 -4.02 -5.37 -7.10
CA GLN A 89 -3.73 -5.36 -8.54
C GLN A 89 -4.05 -3.98 -9.15
N ALA A 90 -5.22 -3.41 -8.84
CA ALA A 90 -5.60 -2.09 -9.33
C ALA A 90 -4.60 -0.99 -8.91
N ARG A 91 -4.11 -1.03 -7.67
CA ARG A 91 -3.09 -0.09 -7.19
C ARG A 91 -1.73 -0.28 -7.87
N ARG A 92 -1.36 -1.53 -8.16
CA ARG A 92 -0.13 -1.83 -8.90
C ARG A 92 -0.20 -1.28 -10.32
N ASP A 93 -1.33 -1.43 -10.98
CA ASP A 93 -1.54 -0.92 -12.33
C ASP A 93 -1.51 0.62 -12.36
N GLU A 94 -2.18 1.28 -11.40
CA GLU A 94 -2.10 2.74 -11.21
C GLU A 94 -0.65 3.21 -11.02
N TYR A 95 0.12 2.52 -10.16
CA TYR A 95 1.54 2.83 -9.96
C TYR A 95 2.34 2.73 -11.26
N ASN A 96 2.16 1.64 -12.01
CA ASN A 96 2.85 1.43 -13.28
C ASN A 96 2.52 2.53 -14.30
N THR A 97 1.23 2.89 -14.45
CA THR A 97 0.81 4.00 -15.32
C THR A 97 1.46 5.33 -14.92
N LYS A 98 1.51 5.64 -13.62
CA LYS A 98 2.15 6.87 -13.14
C LYS A 98 3.66 6.86 -13.35
N ARG A 99 4.31 5.72 -13.14
CA ARG A 99 5.74 5.54 -13.42
C ARG A 99 6.05 5.80 -14.89
N ASP A 100 5.25 5.24 -15.79
CA ASP A 100 5.47 5.41 -17.24
C ASP A 100 5.19 6.86 -17.68
N THR A 101 4.19 7.49 -17.08
CA THR A 101 3.92 8.94 -17.25
C THR A 101 5.12 9.77 -16.82
N LEU A 102 5.66 9.51 -15.62
CA LEU A 102 6.83 10.20 -15.09
C LEU A 102 8.04 10.04 -16.02
N ARG A 103 8.32 8.81 -16.46
CA ARG A 103 9.40 8.53 -17.39
C ARG A 103 9.26 9.34 -18.68
N THR A 104 8.07 9.33 -19.28
CA THR A 104 7.77 10.10 -20.50
C THR A 104 8.01 11.61 -20.29
N ALA A 105 7.58 12.15 -19.14
CA ALA A 105 7.80 13.55 -18.81
C ALA A 105 9.29 13.88 -18.63
N VAL A 106 10.06 13.01 -17.99
CA VAL A 106 11.52 13.16 -17.84
C VAL A 106 12.23 13.12 -19.18
N ASP A 107 11.86 12.18 -20.05
CA ASP A 107 12.45 12.05 -21.40
C ASP A 107 12.13 13.30 -22.25
N SER A 108 10.89 13.78 -22.21
CA SER A 108 10.48 15.03 -22.88
C SER A 108 11.23 16.24 -22.35
N TRP A 109 11.33 16.40 -21.03
CA TRP A 109 12.07 17.51 -20.41
C TRP A 109 13.57 17.48 -20.78
N THR A 110 14.15 16.28 -20.84
CA THR A 110 15.55 16.10 -21.24
C THR A 110 15.76 16.57 -22.69
N ALA A 111 14.84 16.24 -23.60
CA ALA A 111 14.88 16.69 -24.99
C ALA A 111 14.77 18.23 -25.10
N GLU A 112 13.80 18.84 -24.43
CA GLU A 112 13.62 20.30 -24.42
C GLU A 112 14.86 21.03 -23.87
N THR A 113 15.45 20.49 -22.81
CA THR A 113 16.69 21.04 -22.23
C THR A 113 17.86 20.96 -23.23
N ALA A 114 17.99 19.84 -23.95
CA ALA A 114 19.01 19.68 -24.99
C ALA A 114 18.82 20.69 -26.13
N GLU A 115 17.59 20.89 -26.60
CA GLU A 115 17.26 21.90 -27.61
C GLU A 115 17.61 23.30 -27.13
N PHE A 116 17.20 23.68 -25.93
CA PHE A 116 17.51 24.99 -25.34
C PHE A 116 19.02 25.24 -25.28
N ASN A 117 19.79 24.28 -24.78
CA ASN A 117 21.25 24.39 -24.68
C ASN A 117 21.89 24.54 -26.07
N SER A 118 21.41 23.81 -27.08
CA SER A 118 21.93 23.91 -28.45
C SER A 118 21.76 25.30 -29.08
N ARG A 119 20.70 26.04 -28.71
CA ARG A 119 20.46 27.42 -29.19
C ARG A 119 21.53 28.38 -28.67
N THR A 120 21.96 28.21 -27.42
CA THR A 120 22.97 29.09 -26.81
C THR A 120 24.36 28.94 -27.45
N THR A 121 24.69 27.74 -27.95
CA THR A 121 25.96 27.45 -28.63
C THR A 121 26.01 28.00 -30.06
N GLN A 122 24.86 28.26 -30.68
CA GLN A 122 24.75 28.81 -32.05
C GLN A 122 24.63 30.34 -32.09
N GLY A 123 24.86 31.04 -30.97
CA GLY A 123 24.85 32.50 -30.92
C GLY A 123 25.78 33.12 -31.97
N PRO A 124 25.37 34.24 -32.62
CA PRO A 124 25.98 34.72 -33.85
C PRO A 124 27.46 35.01 -33.64
N SER A 125 28.30 34.35 -34.44
CA SER A 125 29.66 34.78 -34.73
C SER A 125 29.59 36.25 -35.17
N ARG A 126 29.83 37.18 -34.23
CA ARG A 126 30.11 38.57 -34.57
C ARG A 126 31.51 38.60 -35.18
N THR A 127 31.62 38.13 -36.42
CA THR A 127 32.75 38.45 -37.29
C THR A 127 32.68 39.95 -37.56
N ARG A 128 33.56 40.66 -36.87
CA ARG A 128 33.93 42.04 -37.08
C ARG A 128 35.11 42.06 -38.05
#